data_AF-A0A8I3A5D6-F1
#
_entry.id   AF-A0A8I3A5D6-F1
#
_cell.length_a   1.000
_cell.length_b   1.000
_cell.length_c   1.000
_cell.angle_alpha   90.00
_cell.angle_beta   90.00
_cell.angle_gamma   90.00
#
_symmetry.space_group_name_H-M   'P 1'
#
loop_
_entity.id
_entity.type
_entity.pdbx_description
1 polymer ?
#
loop_
_entity_poly.entity_id
_entity_poly.type
_entity_poly.pdbx_seq_one_letter_code
_entity_poly.pdbx_strand_id
1 'polypeptide(L)'
;MSQHTPLNVTTIPLPSLNFEAHLARALQEEEDARVDAELDSTDEPQATAQPNQESPQPGPQRPRQSSKRERDYARRNNKRLLYKNTIPGRPRASFLQQENHPLPINVDYNAEKLPAARGAFVSRTQKTTARQVWMLDQLLHNGFQRIQWDGRTPTVLLDKEGRIIGILGGRPSSDDWDGIAKEVSELLHTAESRIPKPCKPERRGKFVPLSFGVSYGGGQQVPGSLSHTAHNLRVIEEIKGTKAVKRVAGFMSSTPSDSLHPPFFDCHLGCFASYAPKLFKEYHEVLTKLYEAHPELKRNFSNSVFPTATFNCGDQVVTLEHVDNANLPFGLCAIFACGSYDPTLGGHLILFDLNIVIEFPPGSTILIPSGTLRHGNVAVRPQETRQSFTQFCPGGLFRWVAHGFKPASKAKKTVLQYIQDHHEERCQHALNLFSKVNELSKDHAFWDQNRPRRESETVSVLDSTLATFVMVDRFSHLLPHPPVQSSQRDIDHCYTLIADSYRTTCHYSDDRSPQPVGPGRDLFEEFFVPAFAVHHPMSDSLIPQPGVYGVEHTVNVDPEPSWVSAPTDI
;
A
#
# COMPACT_ATOMS: atom_id res chain seq x y z
N MET A 1 -7.03 -69.61 -25.19
CA MET A 1 -6.07 -68.94 -24.29
C MET A 1 -5.61 -67.65 -24.96
N SER A 2 -6.21 -66.53 -24.60
CA SER A 2 -5.64 -65.19 -24.80
C SER A 2 -6.32 -64.28 -23.79
N GLN A 3 -5.57 -63.88 -22.77
CA GLN A 3 -6.04 -62.99 -21.71
C GLN A 3 -5.99 -61.56 -22.26
N HIS A 4 -7.15 -60.91 -22.41
CA HIS A 4 -7.22 -59.47 -22.59
C HIS A 4 -7.22 -58.80 -21.22
N THR A 5 -6.06 -58.31 -20.82
CA THR A 5 -5.92 -57.33 -19.73
C THR A 5 -6.32 -55.96 -20.28
N PRO A 6 -7.29 -55.23 -19.69
CA PRO A 6 -7.48 -53.84 -20.04
C PRO A 6 -6.33 -53.01 -19.48
N LEU A 7 -5.63 -52.30 -20.36
CA LEU A 7 -4.70 -51.24 -20.00
C LEU A 7 -5.47 -50.15 -19.25
N ASN A 8 -5.35 -50.19 -17.93
CA ASN A 8 -5.69 -49.07 -17.06
C ASN A 8 -4.73 -47.93 -17.41
N VAL A 9 -5.18 -47.01 -18.27
CA VAL A 9 -4.54 -45.70 -18.41
C VAL A 9 -4.92 -44.92 -17.18
N THR A 10 -4.14 -45.11 -16.11
CA THR A 10 -4.11 -44.20 -14.99
C THR A 10 -3.76 -42.84 -15.55
N THR A 11 -4.74 -41.95 -15.68
CA THR A 11 -4.52 -40.53 -15.91
C THR A 11 -3.63 -40.04 -14.79
N ILE A 12 -2.34 -39.92 -15.09
CA ILE A 12 -1.37 -39.22 -14.27
C ILE A 12 -1.91 -37.79 -14.13
N PRO A 13 -2.19 -37.29 -12.91
CA PRO A 13 -2.55 -35.90 -12.75
C PRO A 13 -1.37 -35.07 -13.23
N LEU A 14 -1.61 -34.20 -14.23
CA LEU A 14 -0.62 -33.22 -14.68
C LEU A 14 -0.06 -32.47 -13.46
N PRO A 15 1.27 -32.39 -13.29
CA PRO A 15 1.86 -31.76 -12.14
C PRO A 15 1.62 -30.23 -12.20
N SER A 16 0.81 -29.76 -11.25
CA SER A 16 0.73 -28.41 -10.68
C SER A 16 0.85 -27.22 -11.64
N LEU A 17 -0.30 -26.60 -11.91
CA LEU A 17 -0.45 -25.23 -12.41
C LEU A 17 0.44 -24.24 -11.63
N ASN A 18 1.56 -23.83 -12.22
CA ASN A 18 2.31 -22.66 -11.76
C ASN A 18 2.86 -21.88 -12.96
N PHE A 19 1.95 -21.16 -13.64
CA PHE A 19 2.26 -20.28 -14.78
C PHE A 19 3.48 -19.38 -14.49
N GLU A 20 3.57 -18.81 -13.29
CA GLU A 20 4.66 -17.91 -12.91
C GLU A 20 6.00 -18.65 -12.75
N ALA A 21 6.02 -19.87 -12.22
CA ALA A 21 7.25 -20.66 -12.14
C ALA A 21 7.76 -21.09 -13.52
N HIS A 22 6.86 -21.44 -14.43
CA HIS A 22 7.22 -21.77 -15.81
C HIS A 22 7.68 -20.53 -16.58
N LEU A 23 7.01 -19.38 -16.39
CA LEU A 23 7.44 -18.11 -16.98
C LEU A 23 8.82 -17.68 -16.44
N ALA A 24 9.06 -17.82 -15.13
CA ALA A 24 10.36 -17.54 -14.52
C ALA A 24 11.45 -18.46 -15.07
N ARG A 25 11.17 -19.75 -15.23
CA ARG A 25 12.11 -20.71 -15.85
C ARG A 25 12.41 -20.33 -17.30
N ALA A 26 11.37 -20.00 -18.08
CA ALA A 26 11.54 -19.54 -19.46
C ALA A 26 12.38 -18.26 -19.55
N LEU A 27 12.25 -17.34 -18.59
CA LEU A 27 13.10 -16.15 -18.50
C LEU A 27 14.55 -16.49 -18.11
N GLN A 28 14.76 -17.44 -17.20
CA GLN A 28 16.07 -17.84 -16.69
C GLN A 28 16.89 -18.65 -17.73
N GLU A 29 16.31 -19.71 -18.30
CA GLU A 29 16.94 -20.52 -19.35
C GLU A 29 17.41 -19.64 -20.53
N GLU A 30 16.69 -18.57 -20.76
CA GLU A 30 16.98 -17.58 -21.79
C GLU A 30 18.03 -16.53 -21.42
N GLU A 31 18.23 -16.26 -20.13
CA GLU A 31 19.34 -15.43 -19.63
C GLU A 31 20.63 -16.24 -19.68
N ASP A 32 20.58 -17.50 -19.23
CA ASP A 32 21.70 -18.44 -19.26
C ASP A 32 22.18 -18.65 -20.71
N ALA A 33 21.27 -18.90 -21.66
CA ALA A 33 21.62 -19.03 -23.08
C ALA A 33 22.24 -17.77 -23.71
N ARG A 34 21.96 -16.57 -23.16
CA ARG A 34 22.59 -15.33 -23.61
C ARG A 34 24.00 -15.18 -23.03
N VAL A 35 24.19 -15.53 -21.77
CA VAL A 35 25.51 -15.51 -21.11
C VAL A 35 26.44 -16.48 -21.83
N ASP A 36 25.96 -17.68 -22.20
CA ASP A 36 26.72 -18.66 -22.97
C ASP A 36 27.12 -18.12 -24.35
N ALA A 37 26.22 -17.43 -25.05
CA ALA A 37 26.51 -16.83 -26.36
C ALA A 37 27.46 -15.61 -26.29
N GLU A 38 27.45 -14.84 -25.20
CA GLU A 38 28.41 -13.74 -24.98
C GLU A 38 29.80 -14.30 -24.62
N LEU A 39 29.88 -15.43 -23.89
CA LEU A 39 31.14 -16.12 -23.56
C LEU A 39 31.79 -16.80 -24.78
N ASP A 40 31.00 -17.27 -25.74
CA ASP A 40 31.50 -17.87 -26.99
C ASP A 40 32.00 -16.82 -28.01
N SER A 41 31.80 -15.52 -27.72
CA SER A 41 32.20 -14.40 -28.59
C SER A 41 33.54 -13.76 -28.23
N THR A 42 34.26 -14.28 -27.23
CA THR A 42 35.58 -13.79 -26.82
C THR A 42 36.70 -14.79 -27.13
N ASP A 43 37.19 -14.80 -28.37
CA ASP A 43 38.61 -14.59 -28.74
C ASP A 43 38.91 -15.04 -30.18
N GLU A 44 39.43 -14.14 -31.02
CA GLU A 44 40.71 -14.37 -31.72
C GLU A 44 41.24 -13.06 -32.35
N PRO A 45 42.49 -12.65 -32.08
CA PRO A 45 43.11 -11.48 -32.70
C PRO A 45 43.82 -11.86 -34.01
N GLN A 46 43.26 -11.47 -35.15
CA GLN A 46 43.98 -11.53 -36.43
C GLN A 46 44.79 -10.25 -36.67
N ALA A 47 46.11 -10.42 -36.69
CA ALA A 47 47.07 -9.43 -37.14
C ALA A 47 47.21 -9.45 -38.67
N THR A 48 47.17 -8.29 -39.33
CA THR A 48 48.15 -7.79 -40.34
C THR A 48 47.61 -6.57 -41.11
N ALA A 49 48.41 -5.50 -41.17
CA ALA A 49 48.70 -4.61 -42.33
C ALA A 49 48.95 -3.14 -41.92
N GLN A 50 49.86 -2.51 -42.67
CA GLN A 50 50.69 -1.33 -42.39
C GLN A 50 50.02 0.07 -42.52
N PRO A 51 50.71 1.17 -42.12
CA PRO A 51 50.10 2.45 -41.78
C PRO A 51 50.06 3.43 -42.97
N ASN A 52 48.92 4.09 -43.17
CA ASN A 52 48.84 5.32 -43.97
C ASN A 52 48.47 6.50 -43.07
N GLN A 53 49.23 7.59 -43.24
CA GLN A 53 49.09 8.84 -42.52
C GLN A 53 47.88 9.63 -43.06
N GLU A 54 46.85 9.80 -42.23
CA GLU A 54 45.82 10.84 -42.40
C GLU A 54 45.52 11.52 -41.06
N SER A 55 45.28 12.83 -41.16
CA SER A 55 45.12 13.84 -40.11
C SER A 55 44.08 13.49 -39.02
N PRO A 56 44.22 14.01 -37.78
CA PRO A 56 43.38 13.60 -36.66
C PRO A 56 41.96 14.14 -36.76
N GLN A 57 41.00 13.27 -37.03
CA GLN A 57 39.59 13.49 -36.71
C GLN A 57 39.32 13.12 -35.24
N PRO A 58 38.43 13.83 -34.52
CA PRO A 58 38.09 13.50 -33.14
C PRO A 58 37.38 12.16 -33.10
N GLY A 59 38.06 11.14 -32.58
CA GLY A 59 37.52 9.79 -32.45
C GLY A 59 36.29 9.71 -31.54
N PRO A 60 35.49 8.64 -31.63
CA PRO A 60 34.33 8.43 -30.76
C PRO A 60 34.79 8.43 -29.30
N GLN A 61 34.20 9.30 -28.49
CA GLN A 61 34.47 9.37 -27.06
C GLN A 61 34.19 7.99 -26.44
N ARG A 62 35.25 7.29 -26.01
CA ARG A 62 35.11 6.07 -25.21
C ARG A 62 34.30 6.41 -23.95
N PRO A 63 33.36 5.55 -23.52
CA PRO A 63 32.62 5.78 -22.28
C PRO A 63 33.63 5.98 -21.14
N ARG A 64 33.54 7.10 -20.42
CA ARG A 64 34.37 7.34 -19.23
C ARG A 64 34.12 6.20 -18.25
N GLN A 65 35.14 5.39 -17.97
CA GLN A 65 35.06 4.36 -16.94
C GLN A 65 34.83 5.04 -15.60
N SER A 66 33.67 4.80 -14.99
CA SER A 66 33.32 5.35 -13.68
C SER A 66 34.38 4.97 -12.65
N SER A 67 34.84 5.94 -11.86
CA SER A 67 35.86 5.70 -10.84
C SER A 67 35.36 4.68 -9.80
N LYS A 68 36.27 3.98 -9.11
CA LYS A 68 35.91 3.04 -8.01
C LYS A 68 35.01 3.73 -6.97
N ARG A 69 35.30 5.00 -6.67
CA ARG A 69 34.54 5.84 -5.73
C ARG A 69 33.11 6.12 -6.19
N GLU A 70 32.90 6.36 -7.48
CA GLU A 70 31.57 6.55 -8.08
C GLU A 70 30.75 5.26 -8.04
N ARG A 71 31.37 4.11 -8.36
CA ARG A 71 30.73 2.79 -8.27
C ARG A 71 30.31 2.46 -6.82
N ASP A 72 31.19 2.74 -5.85
CA ASP A 72 30.89 2.54 -4.43
C ASP A 72 29.80 3.49 -3.92
N TYR A 73 29.75 4.72 -4.40
CA TYR A 73 28.66 5.66 -4.11
C TYR A 73 27.34 5.18 -4.71
N ALA A 74 27.32 4.80 -5.99
CA ALA A 74 26.15 4.30 -6.68
C ALA A 74 25.61 3.03 -6.01
N ARG A 75 26.48 2.08 -5.64
CA ARG A 75 26.12 0.87 -4.91
C ARG A 75 25.48 1.17 -3.55
N ARG A 76 26.07 2.08 -2.76
CA ARG A 76 25.50 2.49 -1.46
C ARG A 76 24.17 3.22 -1.63
N ASN A 77 24.05 4.07 -2.63
CA ASN A 77 22.81 4.77 -2.93
C ASN A 77 21.71 3.79 -3.35
N ASN A 78 22.05 2.83 -4.23
CA ASN A 78 21.15 1.76 -4.64
C ASN A 78 20.67 0.93 -3.44
N LYS A 79 21.58 0.47 -2.57
CA LYS A 79 21.21 -0.24 -1.33
C LYS A 79 20.26 0.56 -0.44
N ARG A 80 20.45 1.88 -0.32
CA ARG A 80 19.53 2.78 0.42
C ARG A 80 18.17 2.91 -0.24
N LEU A 81 18.12 2.97 -1.57
CA LEU A 81 16.87 3.04 -2.33
C LEU A 81 16.09 1.72 -2.22
N LEU A 82 16.77 0.58 -2.35
CA LEU A 82 16.19 -0.75 -2.13
C LEU A 82 15.56 -0.86 -0.75
N TYR A 83 16.29 -0.48 0.30
CA TYR A 83 15.76 -0.49 1.67
C TYR A 83 14.49 0.37 1.82
N LYS A 84 14.46 1.56 1.19
CA LYS A 84 13.26 2.42 1.20
C LYS A 84 12.10 1.81 0.42
N ASN A 85 12.39 1.01 -0.61
CA ASN A 85 11.41 0.37 -1.45
C ASN A 85 10.99 -1.03 -0.97
N THR A 86 11.59 -1.56 0.11
CA THR A 86 11.22 -2.85 0.70
C THR A 86 9.74 -2.86 1.08
N ILE A 87 8.95 -3.71 0.42
CA ILE A 87 7.53 -3.88 0.73
C ILE A 87 7.41 -4.67 2.04
N PRO A 88 6.60 -4.21 3.02
CA PRO A 88 6.38 -4.92 4.27
C PRO A 88 6.03 -6.37 4.04
N GLY A 89 6.76 -7.27 4.68
CA GLY A 89 6.65 -8.70 4.40
C GLY A 89 5.43 -9.38 4.99
N ARG A 90 4.71 -8.78 5.95
CA ARG A 90 3.76 -9.56 6.78
C ARG A 90 2.76 -8.74 7.61
N PRO A 91 1.49 -9.19 7.71
CA PRO A 91 0.59 -8.94 8.85
C PRO A 91 0.92 -9.87 10.04
N ARG A 92 0.95 -9.38 11.28
CA ARG A 92 1.32 -10.17 12.48
C ARG A 92 0.41 -11.41 12.70
N ALA A 93 1.00 -12.58 12.98
CA ALA A 93 0.31 -13.87 13.18
C ALA A 93 -0.73 -13.89 14.31
N SER A 94 -0.45 -13.19 15.42
CA SER A 94 -1.37 -13.08 16.55
C SER A 94 -2.69 -12.38 16.19
N PHE A 95 -2.79 -11.76 15.02
CA PHE A 95 -3.98 -11.02 14.56
C PHE A 95 -4.82 -11.76 13.52
N LEU A 96 -4.35 -12.93 13.08
CA LEU A 96 -5.06 -13.83 12.16
C LEU A 96 -5.90 -14.88 12.91
N GLN A 97 -5.73 -14.98 14.23
CA GLN A 97 -6.43 -15.92 15.10
C GLN A 97 -7.23 -15.14 16.15
N GLN A 98 -8.51 -14.88 15.88
CA GLN A 98 -9.67 -15.00 16.80
C GLN A 98 -10.87 -14.08 16.49
N GLU A 99 -10.74 -12.98 15.72
CA GLU A 99 -11.86 -12.01 15.56
C GLU A 99 -12.25 -11.60 14.12
N ASN A 100 -11.66 -12.19 13.07
CA ASN A 100 -11.87 -11.74 11.67
C ASN A 100 -12.68 -12.71 10.81
N HIS A 101 -13.87 -13.10 11.25
CA HIS A 101 -14.82 -13.79 10.39
C HIS A 101 -15.70 -12.76 9.69
N PRO A 102 -15.42 -12.40 8.41
CA PRO A 102 -16.25 -11.44 7.72
C PRO A 102 -17.63 -12.04 7.46
N LEU A 103 -18.67 -11.21 7.47
CA LEU A 103 -20.01 -11.63 7.07
C LEU A 103 -20.04 -11.92 5.56
N PRO A 104 -20.43 -13.12 5.12
CA PRO A 104 -20.49 -13.43 3.70
C PRO A 104 -21.81 -12.98 3.08
N ILE A 105 -21.74 -12.34 1.92
CA ILE A 105 -22.89 -12.05 1.04
C ILE A 105 -22.62 -12.71 -0.32
N ASN A 106 -23.43 -13.71 -0.67
CA ASN A 106 -23.37 -14.32 -1.99
C ASN A 106 -23.98 -13.37 -3.03
N VAL A 107 -23.28 -13.16 -4.14
CA VAL A 107 -23.77 -12.39 -5.28
C VAL A 107 -23.85 -13.26 -6.53
N ASP A 108 -24.80 -12.97 -7.41
CA ASP A 108 -24.97 -13.71 -8.67
C ASP A 108 -23.91 -13.28 -9.71
N TYR A 109 -22.67 -13.71 -9.49
CA TYR A 109 -21.54 -13.40 -10.35
C TYR A 109 -20.60 -14.60 -10.48
N ASN A 110 -20.01 -14.77 -11.68
CA ASN A 110 -18.95 -15.75 -11.89
C ASN A 110 -17.65 -15.03 -12.26
N ALA A 111 -16.65 -15.08 -11.36
CA ALA A 111 -15.35 -14.47 -11.59
C ALA A 111 -14.59 -15.06 -12.79
N GLU A 112 -14.92 -16.25 -13.26
CA GLU A 112 -14.33 -16.81 -14.49
C GLU A 112 -14.65 -15.96 -15.73
N LYS A 113 -15.70 -15.14 -15.67
CA LYS A 113 -16.12 -14.24 -16.74
C LYS A 113 -15.52 -12.84 -16.60
N LEU A 114 -14.55 -12.63 -15.70
CA LEU A 114 -13.87 -11.35 -15.54
C LEU A 114 -13.33 -10.88 -16.91
N PRO A 115 -13.69 -9.67 -17.39
CA PRO A 115 -13.36 -9.20 -18.73
C PRO A 115 -11.89 -8.78 -18.85
N ALA A 116 -10.99 -9.76 -18.84
CA ALA A 116 -9.56 -9.57 -19.03
C ALA A 116 -9.20 -9.49 -20.53
N ALA A 117 -8.22 -8.66 -20.88
CA ALA A 117 -7.64 -8.64 -22.23
C ALA A 117 -6.69 -9.84 -22.41
N ARG A 118 -6.26 -10.11 -23.65
CA ARG A 118 -5.32 -11.20 -23.94
C ARG A 118 -4.05 -11.05 -23.08
N GLY A 119 -3.66 -12.14 -22.42
CA GLY A 119 -2.57 -12.18 -21.45
C GLY A 119 -2.96 -11.75 -20.02
N ALA A 120 -4.22 -11.40 -19.77
CA ALA A 120 -4.78 -11.10 -18.45
C ALA A 120 -4.03 -10.07 -17.58
N PHE A 121 -3.23 -9.20 -18.20
CA PHE A 121 -2.53 -8.13 -17.48
C PHE A 121 -3.36 -6.86 -17.33
N VAL A 122 -4.25 -6.57 -18.29
CA VAL A 122 -5.15 -5.41 -18.25
C VAL A 122 -6.54 -5.86 -18.61
N SER A 123 -7.54 -5.07 -18.23
CA SER A 123 -8.93 -5.42 -18.47
C SER A 123 -9.40 -4.88 -19.81
N ARG A 124 -10.43 -5.51 -20.37
CA ARG A 124 -11.07 -5.04 -21.60
C ARG A 124 -11.84 -3.76 -21.31
N THR A 125 -11.86 -2.88 -22.31
CA THR A 125 -12.80 -1.76 -22.30
C THR A 125 -14.22 -2.31 -22.36
N GLN A 126 -15.06 -1.87 -21.43
CA GLN A 126 -16.47 -2.23 -21.37
C GLN A 126 -17.32 -1.05 -21.81
N LYS A 127 -18.46 -1.32 -22.47
CA LYS A 127 -19.42 -0.28 -22.81
C LYS A 127 -20.18 0.11 -21.54
N THR A 128 -20.19 1.40 -21.22
CA THR A 128 -21.02 1.95 -20.14
C THR A 128 -22.46 2.03 -20.60
N THR A 129 -23.41 1.69 -19.73
CA THR A 129 -24.85 1.76 -20.05
C THR A 129 -25.40 3.18 -20.03
N ALA A 130 -24.88 4.07 -19.17
CA ALA A 130 -25.29 5.47 -19.15
C ALA A 130 -24.18 6.40 -18.65
N ARG A 131 -24.10 7.62 -19.21
CA ARG A 131 -23.23 8.70 -18.70
C ARG A 131 -24.06 9.67 -17.87
N GLN A 132 -24.60 9.19 -16.75
CA GLN A 132 -25.46 9.97 -15.87
C GLN A 132 -25.08 9.81 -14.40
N VAL A 133 -25.50 10.79 -13.60
CA VAL A 133 -25.47 10.71 -12.14
C VAL A 133 -26.68 9.89 -11.70
N TRP A 134 -26.45 8.89 -10.85
CA TRP A 134 -27.50 8.01 -10.35
C TRP A 134 -27.99 8.46 -8.98
N MET A 135 -29.31 8.43 -8.80
CA MET A 135 -29.96 8.59 -7.50
C MET A 135 -30.35 7.22 -6.94
N LEU A 136 -30.41 7.10 -5.61
CA LEU A 136 -30.66 5.81 -4.94
C LEU A 136 -32.02 5.22 -5.31
N ASP A 137 -33.07 6.02 -5.24
CA ASP A 137 -34.46 5.69 -5.59
C ASP A 137 -34.57 5.15 -7.03
N GLN A 138 -33.86 5.75 -7.98
CA GLN A 138 -33.81 5.28 -9.37
C GLN A 138 -33.19 3.88 -9.48
N LEU A 139 -32.09 3.62 -8.76
CA LEU A 139 -31.44 2.31 -8.77
C LEU A 139 -32.35 1.23 -8.17
N LEU A 140 -33.00 1.53 -7.05
CA LEU A 140 -33.94 0.60 -6.41
C LEU A 140 -35.15 0.31 -7.32
N HIS A 141 -35.68 1.33 -8.00
CA HIS A 141 -36.73 1.15 -9.00
C HIS A 141 -36.28 0.28 -10.18
N ASN A 142 -35.02 0.40 -10.58
CA ASN A 142 -34.40 -0.42 -11.62
C ASN A 142 -34.01 -1.83 -11.15
N GLY A 143 -34.40 -2.22 -9.92
CA GLY A 143 -34.20 -3.57 -9.40
C GLY A 143 -32.84 -3.81 -8.76
N PHE A 144 -32.04 -2.77 -8.47
CA PHE A 144 -30.80 -2.94 -7.71
C PHE A 144 -31.12 -3.36 -6.27
N GLN A 145 -30.36 -4.34 -5.77
CA GLN A 145 -30.45 -4.74 -4.37
C GLN A 145 -29.62 -3.78 -3.49
N ARG A 146 -30.26 -3.19 -2.48
CA ARG A 146 -29.56 -2.42 -1.45
C ARG A 146 -28.88 -3.35 -0.47
N ILE A 147 -27.58 -3.15 -0.25
CA ILE A 147 -26.85 -3.72 0.88
C ILE A 147 -26.71 -2.63 1.94
N GLN A 148 -27.39 -2.85 3.07
CA GLN A 148 -27.22 -2.01 4.25
C GLN A 148 -25.92 -2.41 4.95
N TRP A 149 -25.05 -1.44 5.20
CA TRP A 149 -23.74 -1.72 5.78
C TRP A 149 -23.34 -0.61 6.75
N ASP A 150 -22.98 -1.02 7.97
CA ASP A 150 -22.64 -0.13 9.09
C ASP A 150 -21.27 0.56 8.95
N GLY A 151 -20.48 0.17 7.94
CA GLY A 151 -19.13 0.68 7.71
C GLY A 151 -18.13 0.24 8.77
N ARG A 152 -18.47 -0.73 9.64
CA ARG A 152 -17.65 -1.24 10.74
C ARG A 152 -17.45 -2.75 10.63
N THR A 153 -18.54 -3.50 10.52
CA THR A 153 -18.51 -4.96 10.49
C THR A 153 -17.93 -5.45 9.16
N PRO A 154 -16.78 -6.13 9.17
CA PRO A 154 -16.19 -6.63 7.93
C PRO A 154 -17.16 -7.57 7.21
N THR A 155 -17.41 -7.31 5.93
CA THR A 155 -18.34 -8.06 5.09
C THR A 155 -17.67 -8.37 3.76
N VAL A 156 -17.92 -9.53 3.17
CA VAL A 156 -17.30 -9.97 1.91
C VAL A 156 -18.34 -10.39 0.89
N LEU A 157 -18.13 -9.99 -0.36
CA LEU A 157 -18.96 -10.38 -1.49
C LEU A 157 -18.39 -11.65 -2.13
N LEU A 158 -19.20 -12.68 -2.27
CA LEU A 158 -18.79 -14.00 -2.77
C LEU A 158 -19.38 -14.28 -4.14
N ASP A 159 -18.53 -14.75 -5.06
CA ASP A 159 -18.99 -15.29 -6.34
C ASP A 159 -19.65 -16.67 -6.16
N LYS A 160 -20.17 -17.25 -7.26
CA LYS A 160 -20.81 -18.58 -7.27
C LYS A 160 -19.96 -19.73 -6.72
N GLU A 161 -18.63 -19.59 -6.76
CA GLU A 161 -17.67 -20.60 -6.31
C GLU A 161 -17.14 -20.31 -4.89
N GLY A 162 -17.72 -19.31 -4.20
CA GLY A 162 -17.34 -18.89 -2.86
C GLY A 162 -16.06 -18.05 -2.80
N ARG A 163 -15.59 -17.53 -3.94
CA ARG A 163 -14.40 -16.66 -4.02
C ARG A 163 -14.77 -15.25 -3.55
N ILE A 164 -13.93 -14.65 -2.72
CA ILE A 164 -14.09 -13.27 -2.25
C ILE A 164 -13.76 -12.32 -3.40
N ILE A 165 -14.79 -11.70 -3.98
CA ILE A 165 -14.68 -10.75 -5.10
C ILE A 165 -14.95 -9.30 -4.70
N GLY A 166 -15.21 -9.04 -3.42
CA GLY A 166 -15.34 -7.70 -2.86
C GLY A 166 -15.19 -7.74 -1.35
N ILE A 167 -14.59 -6.71 -0.78
CA ILE A 167 -14.32 -6.63 0.66
C ILE A 167 -14.85 -5.30 1.17
N LEU A 168 -15.88 -5.33 2.00
CA LEU A 168 -16.36 -4.20 2.77
C LEU A 168 -15.60 -4.24 4.10
N GLY A 169 -14.40 -3.66 4.09
CA GLY A 169 -13.39 -3.83 5.14
C GLY A 169 -13.63 -3.02 6.42
N GLY A 170 -14.55 -2.06 6.37
CA GLY A 170 -14.99 -1.30 7.54
C GLY A 170 -14.01 -0.21 7.91
N ARG A 171 -13.79 -0.04 9.21
CA ARG A 171 -12.82 0.89 9.78
C ARG A 171 -12.19 0.29 11.05
N PRO A 172 -10.97 0.69 11.44
CA PRO A 172 -10.40 0.32 12.73
C PRO A 172 -11.33 0.67 13.90
N SER A 173 -11.24 -0.10 14.97
CA SER A 173 -11.94 0.15 16.23
C SER A 173 -11.32 1.28 17.07
N SER A 174 -10.32 2.01 16.56
CA SER A 174 -9.65 3.06 17.32
C SER A 174 -10.55 4.29 17.48
N ASP A 175 -10.62 4.82 18.70
CA ASP A 175 -11.49 5.97 19.03
C ASP A 175 -11.11 7.25 18.26
N ASP A 176 -9.85 7.35 17.81
CA ASP A 176 -9.35 8.49 17.05
C ASP A 176 -9.63 8.42 15.54
N TRP A 177 -10.24 7.34 15.05
CA TRP A 177 -10.42 7.13 13.61
C TRP A 177 -11.34 8.15 12.95
N ASP A 178 -12.36 8.63 13.67
CA ASP A 178 -13.27 9.64 13.13
C ASP A 178 -12.56 10.99 12.94
N GLY A 179 -11.62 11.32 13.83
CA GLY A 179 -10.73 12.47 13.68
C GLY A 179 -9.82 12.34 12.45
N ILE A 180 -9.29 11.15 12.19
CA ILE A 180 -8.48 10.85 11.00
C ILE A 180 -9.30 11.00 9.72
N ALA A 181 -10.52 10.43 9.69
CA ALA A 181 -11.38 10.52 8.52
C ALA A 181 -11.76 11.99 8.21
N LYS A 182 -12.00 12.78 9.25
CA LYS A 182 -12.24 14.22 9.15
C LYS A 182 -11.01 14.97 8.63
N GLU A 183 -9.82 14.74 9.19
CA GLU A 183 -8.57 15.35 8.72
C GLU A 183 -8.32 15.05 7.25
N VAL A 184 -8.52 13.79 6.81
CA VAL A 184 -8.39 13.44 5.38
C VAL A 184 -9.40 14.22 4.54
N SER A 185 -10.66 14.32 4.96
CA SER A 185 -11.68 15.10 4.23
C SER A 185 -11.29 16.58 4.09
N GLU A 186 -10.82 17.21 5.16
CA GLU A 186 -10.38 18.61 5.16
C GLU A 186 -9.17 18.85 4.25
N LEU A 187 -8.23 17.91 4.22
CA LEU A 187 -7.09 17.94 3.31
C LEU A 187 -7.54 17.87 1.84
N LEU A 188 -8.49 17.00 1.53
CA LEU A 188 -9.00 16.83 0.16
C LEU A 188 -9.86 18.01 -0.30
N HIS A 189 -10.66 18.58 0.60
CA HIS A 189 -11.38 19.83 0.36
C HIS A 189 -10.40 20.97 0.05
N THR A 190 -9.40 21.18 0.91
CA THR A 190 -8.37 22.21 0.75
C THR A 190 -7.56 22.02 -0.55
N ALA A 191 -7.32 20.77 -0.94
CA ALA A 191 -6.63 20.47 -2.18
C ALA A 191 -7.42 20.94 -3.42
N GLU A 192 -8.76 20.85 -3.40
CA GLU A 192 -9.59 21.27 -4.53
C GLU A 192 -9.37 22.76 -4.87
N SER A 193 -9.33 23.63 -3.87
CA SER A 193 -9.16 25.08 -4.08
C SER A 193 -7.75 25.45 -4.57
N ARG A 194 -6.77 24.60 -4.31
CA ARG A 194 -5.35 24.81 -4.69
C ARG A 194 -5.01 24.27 -6.08
N ILE A 195 -5.87 23.44 -6.66
CA ILE A 195 -5.60 22.76 -7.94
C ILE A 195 -6.49 23.35 -9.03
N PRO A 196 -5.91 23.75 -10.18
CA PRO A 196 -6.71 24.21 -11.31
C PRO A 196 -7.73 23.16 -11.72
N LYS A 197 -9.01 23.56 -11.82
CA LYS A 197 -10.07 22.67 -12.28
C LYS A 197 -9.77 22.22 -13.72
N PRO A 198 -9.94 20.94 -14.06
CA PRO A 198 -9.70 20.47 -15.41
C PRO A 198 -10.62 21.18 -16.41
N CYS A 199 -10.06 21.69 -17.51
CA CYS A 199 -10.82 22.41 -18.54
C CYS A 199 -11.79 21.53 -19.34
N LYS A 200 -11.68 20.20 -19.22
CA LYS A 200 -12.55 19.24 -19.90
C LYS A 200 -13.24 18.35 -18.86
N PRO A 201 -14.53 18.02 -19.03
CA PRO A 201 -15.21 17.08 -18.16
C PRO A 201 -14.50 15.72 -18.24
N GLU A 202 -14.18 15.15 -17.09
CA GLU A 202 -13.51 13.85 -17.06
C GLU A 202 -14.45 12.72 -17.46
N ARG A 203 -13.86 11.61 -17.93
CA ARG A 203 -14.59 10.37 -18.25
C ARG A 203 -15.48 9.92 -17.08
N ARG A 204 -15.00 10.13 -15.86
CA ARG A 204 -15.56 9.57 -14.63
C ARG A 204 -16.49 10.53 -13.90
N GLY A 205 -16.61 11.79 -14.29
CA GLY A 205 -17.41 12.78 -13.56
C GLY A 205 -16.74 14.14 -13.50
N LYS A 206 -17.34 15.07 -12.74
CA LYS A 206 -16.85 16.44 -12.59
C LYS A 206 -16.27 16.64 -11.19
N PHE A 207 -15.01 16.27 -11.00
CA PHE A 207 -14.25 16.47 -9.77
C PHE A 207 -12.75 16.56 -10.09
N VAL A 208 -11.90 16.76 -9.08
CA VAL A 208 -10.44 16.93 -9.27
C VAL A 208 -9.71 15.67 -8.78
N PRO A 209 -9.32 14.74 -9.67
CA PRO A 209 -8.50 13.59 -9.29
C PRO A 209 -7.01 13.94 -9.28
N LEU A 210 -6.36 13.76 -8.13
CA LEU A 210 -4.91 13.83 -7.98
C LEU A 210 -4.34 12.41 -7.89
N SER A 211 -4.02 11.83 -9.05
CA SER A 211 -3.47 10.46 -9.16
C SER A 211 -1.95 10.46 -9.06
N PHE A 212 -1.33 9.66 -8.19
CA PHE A 212 0.12 9.63 -7.98
C PHE A 212 0.65 8.21 -7.78
N GLY A 213 1.98 8.08 -7.83
CA GLY A 213 2.69 6.82 -7.71
C GLY A 213 3.15 6.24 -9.03
N VAL A 214 3.61 4.99 -8.99
CA VAL A 214 4.27 4.29 -10.10
C VAL A 214 3.22 3.69 -11.03
N SER A 215 3.37 3.90 -12.34
CA SER A 215 2.51 3.33 -13.36
C SER A 215 3.31 2.94 -14.62
N TYR A 216 2.72 2.07 -15.43
CA TYR A 216 3.24 1.70 -16.74
C TYR A 216 2.09 1.44 -17.70
N GLY A 217 2.08 2.14 -18.83
CA GLY A 217 1.05 2.04 -19.86
C GLY A 217 1.09 3.23 -20.82
N GLY A 218 0.09 3.37 -21.69
CA GLY A 218 -0.11 4.58 -22.49
C GLY A 218 1.06 4.99 -23.41
N GLY A 219 1.93 4.05 -23.80
CA GLY A 219 3.09 4.31 -24.66
C GLY A 219 4.41 4.60 -23.93
N GLN A 220 4.41 4.58 -22.58
CA GLN A 220 5.63 4.69 -21.79
C GLN A 220 6.66 3.60 -22.17
N GLN A 221 7.93 3.98 -22.25
CA GLN A 221 9.03 3.05 -22.57
C GLN A 221 9.55 2.30 -21.34
N VAL A 222 9.39 2.88 -20.15
CA VAL A 222 9.75 2.32 -18.85
C VAL A 222 8.70 2.69 -17.80
N PRO A 223 8.51 1.90 -16.73
CA PRO A 223 7.70 2.29 -15.59
C PRO A 223 8.20 3.60 -14.99
N GLY A 224 7.28 4.40 -14.44
CA GLY A 224 7.65 5.68 -13.86
C GLY A 224 6.53 6.25 -13.00
N SER A 225 6.88 7.27 -12.20
CA SER A 225 5.89 8.01 -11.44
C SER A 225 4.97 8.82 -12.36
N LEU A 226 3.70 8.90 -12.00
CA LEU A 226 2.74 9.78 -12.69
C LEU A 226 3.23 11.22 -12.67
N SER A 227 3.20 11.86 -13.84
CA SER A 227 3.71 13.21 -14.05
C SER A 227 2.70 14.26 -13.62
N HIS A 228 3.19 15.33 -13.00
CA HIS A 228 2.42 16.46 -12.50
C HIS A 228 3.24 17.74 -12.61
N THR A 229 2.56 18.88 -12.59
CA THR A 229 3.23 20.17 -12.41
C THR A 229 3.92 20.20 -11.04
N ALA A 230 4.99 20.99 -10.90
CA ALA A 230 5.69 21.14 -9.62
C ALA A 230 4.75 21.62 -8.49
N HIS A 231 3.72 22.40 -8.84
CA HIS A 231 2.69 22.83 -7.90
C HIS A 231 1.82 21.68 -7.41
N ASN A 232 1.25 20.88 -8.31
CA ASN A 232 0.38 19.76 -7.94
C ASN A 232 1.18 18.70 -7.16
N LEU A 233 2.44 18.45 -7.52
CA LEU A 233 3.32 17.55 -6.77
C LEU A 233 3.52 17.98 -5.32
N ARG A 234 3.67 19.29 -5.04
CA ARG A 234 3.79 19.78 -3.66
C ARG A 234 2.53 19.49 -2.86
N VAL A 235 1.35 19.74 -3.43
CA VAL A 235 0.07 19.44 -2.79
C VAL A 235 -0.05 17.94 -2.50
N ILE A 236 0.28 17.10 -3.48
CA ILE A 236 0.26 15.64 -3.30
C ILE A 236 1.20 15.19 -2.18
N GLU A 237 2.45 15.65 -2.17
CA GLU A 237 3.44 15.24 -1.15
C GLU A 237 3.09 15.75 0.25
N GLU A 238 2.47 16.93 0.36
CA GLU A 238 1.94 17.47 1.63
C GLU A 238 0.85 16.54 2.19
N ILE A 239 -0.16 16.21 1.40
CA ILE A 239 -1.27 15.32 1.81
C ILE A 239 -0.73 13.91 2.12
N LYS A 240 0.12 13.36 1.24
CA LYS A 240 0.76 12.04 1.40
C LYS A 240 1.64 11.97 2.66
N GLY A 241 2.20 13.10 3.08
CA GLY A 241 3.08 13.23 4.23
C GLY A 241 2.37 13.11 5.59
N THR A 242 1.07 13.38 5.63
CA THR A 242 0.28 13.41 6.88
C THR A 242 0.14 12.04 7.54
N LYS A 243 0.01 12.03 8.88
CA LYS A 243 -0.20 10.81 9.66
C LYS A 243 -1.55 10.17 9.32
N ALA A 244 -2.59 10.98 9.15
CA ALA A 244 -3.93 10.52 8.81
C ALA A 244 -3.97 9.72 7.51
N VAL A 245 -3.44 10.27 6.41
CA VAL A 245 -3.43 9.59 5.11
C VAL A 245 -2.58 8.32 5.14
N LYS A 246 -1.43 8.34 5.82
CA LYS A 246 -0.61 7.13 6.00
C LYS A 246 -1.35 6.05 6.77
N ARG A 247 -2.13 6.37 7.80
CA ARG A 247 -2.93 5.39 8.54
C ARG A 247 -4.04 4.79 7.68
N VAL A 248 -4.75 5.61 6.91
CA VAL A 248 -5.75 5.13 5.95
C VAL A 248 -5.11 4.22 4.90
N ALA A 249 -3.98 4.64 4.30
CA ALA A 249 -3.25 3.85 3.32
C ALA A 249 -2.83 2.46 3.87
N GLY A 250 -2.38 2.42 5.12
CA GLY A 250 -2.04 1.19 5.83
C GLY A 250 -3.25 0.30 6.08
N PHE A 251 -4.35 0.85 6.58
CA PHE A 251 -5.59 0.10 6.81
C PHE A 251 -6.15 -0.50 5.51
N MET A 252 -6.07 0.21 4.40
CA MET A 252 -6.49 -0.28 3.08
C MET A 252 -5.67 -1.50 2.62
N SER A 253 -4.38 -1.55 2.96
CA SER A 253 -3.42 -2.53 2.44
C SER A 253 -2.99 -3.54 3.51
N SER A 254 -2.09 -3.12 4.39
CA SER A 254 -1.36 -3.92 5.36
C SER A 254 -0.77 -3.01 6.44
N THR A 255 -0.64 -3.47 7.68
CA THR A 255 0.17 -2.76 8.67
C THR A 255 1.58 -3.39 8.75
N PRO A 256 2.66 -2.68 8.39
CA PRO A 256 4.02 -3.17 8.58
C PRO A 256 4.33 -3.38 10.05
N SER A 257 4.85 -4.56 10.35
CA SER A 257 5.60 -4.86 11.57
C SER A 257 7.08 -4.96 11.23
N ASP A 258 7.76 -3.83 11.01
CA ASP A 258 9.23 -3.81 10.82
C ASP A 258 9.90 -2.61 11.54
N SER A 259 9.28 -2.05 12.58
CA SER A 259 9.97 -1.12 13.48
C SER A 259 10.45 -1.86 14.72
N LEU A 260 11.77 -1.86 14.91
CA LEU A 260 12.48 -2.35 16.10
C LEU A 260 12.22 -1.48 17.36
N HIS A 261 11.06 -0.80 17.45
CA HIS A 261 10.63 0.00 18.61
C HIS A 261 9.09 0.02 18.74
N PRO A 262 8.54 0.17 19.97
CA PRO A 262 7.23 -0.37 20.37
C PRO A 262 6.07 0.66 20.24
N PRO A 263 4.89 0.46 20.85
CA PRO A 263 3.63 0.07 20.21
C PRO A 263 2.60 1.22 20.25
N PHE A 264 2.74 2.24 19.41
CA PHE A 264 1.80 3.38 19.42
C PHE A 264 1.01 3.57 18.12
N PHE A 265 0.96 2.55 17.26
CA PHE A 265 0.09 2.55 16.08
C PHE A 265 -0.97 1.46 16.21
N ASP A 266 -2.06 1.80 16.88
CA ASP A 266 -3.28 1.00 16.97
C ASP A 266 -4.05 0.96 15.65
N CYS A 267 -3.44 0.38 14.61
CA CYS A 267 -4.14 0.03 13.38
C CYS A 267 -3.96 -1.47 13.17
N HIS A 268 -4.86 -2.25 13.77
CA HIS A 268 -4.62 -3.65 14.08
C HIS A 268 -4.91 -4.63 12.93
N LEU A 269 -5.36 -4.17 11.75
CA LEU A 269 -5.61 -5.06 10.61
C LEU A 269 -5.63 -4.31 9.26
N GLY A 270 -4.91 -4.82 8.26
CA GLY A 270 -5.00 -4.31 6.88
C GLY A 270 -6.02 -5.10 6.06
N CYS A 271 -6.97 -4.42 5.41
CA CYS A 271 -8.08 -5.04 4.69
C CYS A 271 -7.62 -6.00 3.59
N PHE A 272 -6.69 -5.55 2.73
CA PHE A 272 -6.24 -6.35 1.59
C PHE A 272 -5.54 -7.63 2.04
N ALA A 273 -4.56 -7.51 2.94
CA ALA A 273 -3.79 -8.66 3.41
C ALA A 273 -4.63 -9.65 4.21
N SER A 274 -5.71 -9.20 4.87
CA SER A 274 -6.54 -10.05 5.72
C SER A 274 -7.59 -10.82 4.93
N TYR A 275 -8.23 -10.19 3.95
CA TYR A 275 -9.35 -10.82 3.23
C TYR A 275 -9.00 -11.30 1.82
N ALA A 276 -7.81 -10.96 1.29
CA ALA A 276 -7.26 -11.54 0.06
C ALA A 276 -5.74 -11.82 0.19
N PRO A 277 -5.31 -12.63 1.17
CA PRO A 277 -3.89 -12.90 1.44
C PRO A 277 -3.10 -13.47 0.26
N LYS A 278 -3.70 -14.34 -0.56
CA LYS A 278 -3.04 -14.90 -1.76
C LYS A 278 -2.75 -13.81 -2.79
N LEU A 279 -3.73 -12.95 -3.07
CA LEU A 279 -3.57 -11.84 -4.00
C LEU A 279 -2.64 -10.75 -3.46
N PHE A 280 -2.67 -10.50 -2.15
CA PHE A 280 -1.69 -9.62 -1.50
C PHE A 280 -0.25 -10.13 -1.68
N LYS A 281 -0.04 -11.46 -1.59
CA LYS A 281 1.26 -12.11 -1.85
C LYS A 281 1.74 -11.86 -3.26
N GLU A 282 0.87 -12.09 -4.22
CA GLU A 282 1.15 -11.87 -5.63
C GLU A 282 1.60 -10.42 -5.89
N TYR A 283 0.89 -9.45 -5.31
CA TYR A 283 1.27 -8.05 -5.38
C TYR A 283 2.65 -7.78 -4.75
N HIS A 284 2.89 -8.34 -3.55
CA HIS A 284 4.16 -8.19 -2.85
C HIS A 284 5.32 -8.73 -3.69
N GLU A 285 5.21 -9.94 -4.22
CA GLU A 285 6.28 -10.60 -4.97
C GLU A 285 6.58 -9.89 -6.29
N VAL A 286 5.55 -9.57 -7.09
CA VAL A 286 5.73 -8.92 -8.38
C VAL A 286 6.27 -7.50 -8.22
N LEU A 287 5.74 -6.73 -7.27
CA LEU A 287 6.19 -5.35 -7.05
C LEU A 287 7.56 -5.29 -6.36
N THR A 288 7.92 -6.28 -5.54
CA THR A 288 9.29 -6.39 -5.00
C THR A 288 10.30 -6.53 -6.14
N LYS A 289 10.07 -7.47 -7.07
CA LYS A 289 10.90 -7.63 -8.28
C LYS A 289 11.00 -6.33 -9.09
N LEU A 290 9.88 -5.61 -9.24
CA LEU A 290 9.86 -4.31 -9.92
C LEU A 290 10.77 -3.29 -9.24
N TYR A 291 10.65 -3.10 -7.92
CA TYR A 291 11.44 -2.11 -7.19
C TYR A 291 12.91 -2.50 -7.03
N GLU A 292 13.23 -3.79 -7.05
CA GLU A 292 14.60 -4.29 -7.09
C GLU A 292 15.27 -4.00 -8.43
N ALA A 293 14.56 -4.25 -9.54
CA ALA A 293 15.04 -3.94 -10.88
C ALA A 293 15.09 -2.43 -11.17
N HIS A 294 14.24 -1.64 -10.49
CA HIS A 294 14.12 -0.19 -10.67
C HIS A 294 14.18 0.58 -9.33
N PRO A 295 15.36 0.67 -8.67
CA PRO A 295 15.51 1.34 -7.38
C PRO A 295 15.18 2.84 -7.41
N GLU A 296 15.19 3.47 -8.59
CA GLU A 296 14.80 4.87 -8.79
C GLU A 296 13.31 5.13 -8.59
N LEU A 297 12.47 4.11 -8.74
CA LEU A 297 11.04 4.21 -8.48
C LEU A 297 10.79 4.41 -6.99
N LYS A 298 9.74 5.15 -6.65
CA LYS A 298 9.41 5.47 -5.25
C LYS A 298 8.03 4.92 -4.91
N ARG A 299 7.96 4.20 -3.79
CA ARG A 299 6.68 3.79 -3.21
C ARG A 299 5.90 4.99 -2.68
N ASN A 300 4.57 4.87 -2.72
CA ASN A 300 3.67 5.89 -2.17
C ASN A 300 3.74 5.94 -0.64
N PHE A 301 3.58 4.77 -0.02
CA PHE A 301 3.56 4.62 1.42
C PHE A 301 4.36 3.38 1.82
N SER A 302 5.17 3.48 2.87
CA SER A 302 5.93 2.34 3.39
C SER A 302 5.03 1.21 3.89
N ASN A 303 3.81 1.54 4.32
CA ASN A 303 2.80 0.62 4.82
C ASN A 303 1.75 0.19 3.78
N SER A 304 1.98 0.42 2.48
CA SER A 304 1.03 -0.02 1.45
C SER A 304 1.75 -0.79 0.35
N VAL A 305 1.14 -1.89 -0.12
CA VAL A 305 1.62 -2.64 -1.29
C VAL A 305 1.26 -1.93 -2.59
N PHE A 306 0.24 -1.06 -2.57
CA PHE A 306 -0.26 -0.44 -3.78
C PHE A 306 0.74 0.56 -4.38
N PRO A 307 1.09 0.42 -5.69
CA PRO A 307 2.07 1.28 -6.33
C PRO A 307 1.47 2.62 -6.77
N THR A 308 0.14 2.72 -6.89
CA THR A 308 -0.57 3.91 -7.37
C THR A 308 -1.75 4.23 -6.45
N ALA A 309 -2.09 5.51 -6.38
CA ALA A 309 -3.20 5.99 -5.57
C ALA A 309 -3.80 7.27 -6.16
N THR A 310 -5.03 7.59 -5.81
CA THR A 310 -5.70 8.83 -6.23
C THR A 310 -6.45 9.45 -5.06
N PHE A 311 -6.20 10.74 -4.84
CA PHE A 311 -7.09 11.58 -4.05
C PHE A 311 -8.18 12.14 -4.96
N ASN A 312 -9.43 11.78 -4.71
CA ASN A 312 -10.56 12.35 -5.42
C ASN A 312 -11.05 13.56 -4.63
N CYS A 313 -10.56 14.74 -5.02
CA CYS A 313 -10.84 16.00 -4.35
C CYS A 313 -12.12 16.64 -4.89
N GLY A 314 -12.82 17.38 -4.03
CA GLY A 314 -14.15 17.92 -4.31
C GLY A 314 -14.96 18.05 -3.03
N ASP A 315 -16.08 18.75 -3.05
CA ASP A 315 -17.08 18.64 -1.98
C ASP A 315 -18.09 17.52 -2.23
N GLN A 316 -18.51 17.31 -3.47
CA GLN A 316 -19.54 16.32 -3.81
C GLN A 316 -19.01 15.41 -4.91
N VAL A 317 -18.02 14.59 -4.59
CA VAL A 317 -17.38 13.70 -5.57
C VAL A 317 -18.36 12.62 -6.00
N VAL A 318 -18.74 12.69 -7.28
CA VAL A 318 -19.58 11.71 -7.95
C VAL A 318 -18.83 11.10 -9.11
N THR A 319 -18.75 9.77 -9.10
CA THR A 319 -18.25 8.97 -10.20
C THR A 319 -19.41 8.37 -11.00
N LEU A 320 -19.42 8.65 -12.30
CA LEU A 320 -20.30 8.02 -13.29
C LEU A 320 -19.93 6.54 -13.45
N GLU A 321 -20.80 5.75 -14.08
CA GLU A 321 -20.51 4.37 -14.45
C GLU A 321 -19.18 4.28 -15.24
N HIS A 322 -18.22 3.53 -14.70
CA HIS A 322 -16.94 3.32 -15.36
C HIS A 322 -16.26 2.03 -14.92
N VAL A 323 -15.16 1.72 -15.60
CA VAL A 323 -14.22 0.65 -15.29
C VAL A 323 -12.81 1.20 -15.37
N ASP A 324 -11.93 0.74 -14.47
CA ASP A 324 -10.50 1.06 -14.47
C ASP A 324 -9.72 0.08 -15.33
N ASN A 325 -9.99 0.05 -16.63
CA ASN A 325 -9.46 -0.98 -17.52
C ASN A 325 -7.92 -1.13 -17.54
N ALA A 326 -7.17 -0.10 -17.15
CA ALA A 326 -5.71 -0.15 -17.02
C ALA A 326 -5.22 -0.93 -15.77
N ASN A 327 -6.09 -1.13 -14.78
CA ASN A 327 -5.79 -1.90 -13.58
C ASN A 327 -5.76 -3.40 -13.86
N LEU A 328 -5.06 -4.13 -12.99
CA LEU A 328 -4.97 -5.58 -13.03
C LEU A 328 -6.39 -6.20 -12.95
N PRO A 329 -6.80 -7.10 -13.87
CA PRO A 329 -8.19 -7.58 -13.95
C PRO A 329 -8.71 -8.30 -12.72
N PHE A 330 -7.85 -9.12 -12.12
CA PHE A 330 -8.10 -9.86 -10.88
C PHE A 330 -7.60 -9.09 -9.64
N GLY A 331 -7.06 -7.89 -9.87
CA GLY A 331 -6.53 -7.04 -8.82
C GLY A 331 -7.62 -6.29 -8.08
N LEU A 332 -7.41 -6.04 -6.79
CA LEU A 332 -8.32 -5.22 -5.98
C LEU A 332 -7.85 -3.77 -5.95
N CYS A 333 -8.80 -2.85 -5.90
CA CYS A 333 -8.59 -1.43 -5.68
C CYS A 333 -9.30 -1.05 -4.38
N ALA A 334 -8.57 -0.45 -3.47
CA ALA A 334 -9.08 0.00 -2.20
C ALA A 334 -9.63 1.42 -2.33
N ILE A 335 -10.79 1.66 -1.74
CA ILE A 335 -11.52 2.92 -1.74
C ILE A 335 -11.82 3.24 -0.29
N PHE A 336 -11.36 4.39 0.19
CA PHE A 336 -11.72 4.98 1.46
C PHE A 336 -12.65 6.15 1.20
N ALA A 337 -13.82 6.17 1.84
CA ALA A 337 -14.76 7.28 1.72
C ALA A 337 -14.63 8.22 2.92
N CYS A 338 -14.70 9.53 2.71
CA CYS A 338 -14.72 10.54 3.77
C CYS A 338 -15.65 11.71 3.39
N GLY A 339 -15.85 12.64 4.32
CA GLY A 339 -16.84 13.71 4.20
C GLY A 339 -17.92 13.61 5.28
N SER A 340 -18.93 14.47 5.18
CA SER A 340 -20.08 14.55 6.09
C SER A 340 -21.37 14.33 5.31
N TYR A 341 -21.90 13.12 5.36
CA TYR A 341 -23.12 12.72 4.67
C TYR A 341 -23.81 11.57 5.38
N ASP A 342 -25.12 11.42 5.15
CA ASP A 342 -25.89 10.26 5.57
C ASP A 342 -25.74 9.12 4.53
N PRO A 343 -25.02 8.03 4.86
CA PRO A 343 -24.80 6.93 3.91
C PRO A 343 -26.06 6.13 3.61
N THR A 344 -27.16 6.33 4.34
CA THR A 344 -28.45 5.71 4.08
C THR A 344 -29.28 6.46 3.02
N LEU A 345 -28.86 7.67 2.66
CA LEU A 345 -29.60 8.58 1.78
C LEU A 345 -28.81 8.99 0.52
N GLY A 346 -27.48 8.90 0.55
CA GLY A 346 -26.60 9.23 -0.58
C GLY A 346 -25.23 8.57 -0.50
N GLY A 347 -24.35 8.84 -1.46
CA GLY A 347 -22.93 8.43 -1.38
C GLY A 347 -22.63 6.92 -1.51
N HIS A 348 -23.63 6.10 -1.82
CA HIS A 348 -23.52 4.65 -1.93
C HIS A 348 -22.55 4.24 -3.05
N LEU A 349 -21.86 3.10 -2.88
CA LEU A 349 -21.10 2.48 -3.96
C LEU A 349 -22.06 1.68 -4.85
N ILE A 350 -21.98 1.88 -6.18
CA ILE A 350 -22.77 1.14 -7.16
C ILE A 350 -21.88 0.10 -7.82
N LEU A 351 -22.30 -1.16 -7.84
CA LEU A 351 -21.65 -2.23 -8.61
C LEU A 351 -22.65 -2.76 -9.64
N PHE A 352 -22.57 -2.22 -10.85
CA PHE A 352 -23.58 -2.42 -11.90
C PHE A 352 -23.68 -3.87 -12.37
N ASP A 353 -22.55 -4.57 -12.49
CA ASP A 353 -22.54 -5.97 -12.94
C ASP A 353 -23.09 -6.95 -11.90
N LEU A 354 -23.13 -6.54 -10.63
CA LEU A 354 -23.70 -7.32 -9.53
C LEU A 354 -25.14 -6.91 -9.24
N ASN A 355 -25.65 -5.85 -9.90
CA ASN A 355 -26.95 -5.26 -9.62
C ASN A 355 -27.16 -4.91 -8.13
N ILE A 356 -26.11 -4.38 -7.47
CA ILE A 356 -26.15 -3.98 -6.06
C ILE A 356 -25.73 -2.52 -5.85
N VAL A 357 -26.33 -1.91 -4.83
CA VAL A 357 -26.00 -0.58 -4.31
C VAL A 357 -25.72 -0.68 -2.83
N ILE A 358 -24.54 -0.25 -2.40
CA ILE A 358 -24.01 -0.52 -1.05
C ILE A 358 -23.93 0.80 -0.29
N GLU A 359 -24.56 0.88 0.87
CA GLU A 359 -24.34 1.98 1.81
C GLU A 359 -22.84 2.06 2.13
N PHE A 360 -22.24 3.23 1.93
CA PHE A 360 -20.80 3.38 2.11
C PHE A 360 -20.54 4.50 3.11
N PRO A 361 -20.44 4.20 4.42
CA PRO A 361 -20.28 5.23 5.45
C PRO A 361 -18.95 6.00 5.35
N PRO A 362 -18.93 7.30 5.71
CA PRO A 362 -17.68 8.05 5.84
C PRO A 362 -16.76 7.41 6.89
N GLY A 363 -15.46 7.44 6.62
CA GLY A 363 -14.44 6.78 7.43
C GLY A 363 -14.28 5.29 7.17
N SER A 364 -15.07 4.68 6.30
CA SER A 364 -14.97 3.24 5.99
C SER A 364 -14.22 2.95 4.70
N THR A 365 -13.80 1.69 4.52
CA THR A 365 -13.01 1.21 3.37
C THR A 365 -13.71 0.05 2.67
N ILE A 366 -13.74 0.07 1.34
CA ILE A 366 -14.19 -1.03 0.48
C ILE A 366 -13.10 -1.35 -0.55
N LEU A 367 -12.88 -2.63 -0.86
CA LEU A 367 -12.01 -3.10 -1.93
C LEU A 367 -12.84 -3.83 -2.99
N ILE A 368 -12.63 -3.47 -4.26
CA ILE A 368 -13.32 -4.10 -5.39
C ILE A 368 -12.35 -4.37 -6.55
N PRO A 369 -12.64 -5.33 -7.43
CA PRO A 369 -11.92 -5.52 -8.67
C PRO A 369 -12.35 -4.46 -9.70
N SER A 370 -11.89 -3.22 -9.48
CA SER A 370 -12.34 -2.03 -10.24
C SER A 370 -11.95 -2.07 -11.73
N GLY A 371 -10.97 -2.90 -12.09
CA GLY A 371 -10.57 -3.15 -13.47
C GLY A 371 -11.61 -3.93 -14.28
N THR A 372 -12.50 -4.66 -13.61
CA THR A 372 -13.40 -5.63 -14.26
C THR A 372 -14.86 -5.45 -13.88
N LEU A 373 -15.16 -4.88 -12.71
CA LEU A 373 -16.52 -4.50 -12.33
C LEU A 373 -16.80 -3.03 -12.71
N ARG A 374 -17.89 -2.82 -13.44
CA ARG A 374 -18.48 -1.50 -13.67
C ARG A 374 -18.98 -0.95 -12.34
N HIS A 375 -18.50 0.24 -12.01
CA HIS A 375 -18.81 0.88 -10.74
C HIS A 375 -18.96 2.40 -10.88
N GLY A 376 -19.54 2.99 -9.84
CA GLY A 376 -19.76 4.42 -9.68
C GLY A 376 -20.25 4.72 -8.27
N ASN A 377 -20.74 5.93 -8.00
CA ASN A 377 -21.39 6.21 -6.73
C ASN A 377 -22.62 7.09 -6.88
N VAL A 378 -23.56 6.91 -5.95
CA VAL A 378 -24.73 7.78 -5.81
C VAL A 378 -24.27 9.16 -5.34
N ALA A 379 -24.94 10.20 -5.83
CA ALA A 379 -24.71 11.56 -5.33
C ALA A 379 -25.08 11.68 -3.84
N VAL A 380 -24.38 12.53 -3.12
CA VAL A 380 -24.83 12.99 -1.79
C VAL A 380 -25.81 14.14 -1.96
N ARG A 381 -26.48 14.53 -0.87
CA ARG A 381 -27.41 15.67 -0.90
C ARG A 381 -26.65 16.99 -1.08
N PRO A 382 -27.32 18.06 -1.55
CA PRO A 382 -26.63 19.31 -1.89
C PRO A 382 -25.82 19.96 -0.76
N GLN A 383 -26.20 19.73 0.51
CA GLN A 383 -25.53 20.26 1.70
C GLN A 383 -24.50 19.30 2.31
N GLU A 384 -24.39 18.09 1.77
CA GLU A 384 -23.48 17.06 2.25
C GLU A 384 -22.16 17.11 1.49
N THR A 385 -21.12 16.55 2.10
CA THR A 385 -19.81 16.41 1.46
C THR A 385 -19.38 14.96 1.36
N ARG A 386 -18.70 14.61 0.27
CA ARG A 386 -18.12 13.28 0.05
C ARG A 386 -16.88 13.38 -0.83
N GLN A 387 -15.78 12.88 -0.31
CA GLN A 387 -14.53 12.65 -1.03
C GLN A 387 -14.11 11.18 -0.94
N SER A 388 -13.04 10.83 -1.65
CA SER A 388 -12.44 9.52 -1.46
C SER A 388 -10.94 9.53 -1.69
N PHE A 389 -10.28 8.60 -1.03
CA PHE A 389 -8.89 8.23 -1.27
C PHE A 389 -8.86 6.80 -1.78
N THR A 390 -8.18 6.56 -2.89
CA THR A 390 -8.12 5.24 -3.54
C THR A 390 -6.68 4.77 -3.71
N GLN A 391 -6.46 3.46 -3.57
CA GLN A 391 -5.18 2.82 -3.87
C GLN A 391 -5.41 1.66 -4.83
N PHE A 392 -4.58 1.53 -5.86
CA PHE A 392 -4.78 0.55 -6.94
C PHE A 392 -3.45 0.13 -7.57
N CYS A 393 -3.51 -0.90 -8.42
CA CYS A 393 -2.35 -1.38 -9.16
C CYS A 393 -2.63 -1.42 -10.67
N PRO A 394 -1.92 -0.58 -11.46
CA PRO A 394 -1.89 -0.68 -12.91
C PRO A 394 -1.33 -2.04 -13.34
N GLY A 395 -2.10 -2.77 -14.14
CA GLY A 395 -1.72 -4.10 -14.57
C GLY A 395 -0.55 -4.12 -15.58
N GLY A 396 -0.25 -2.96 -16.17
CA GLY A 396 0.96 -2.78 -16.96
C GLY A 396 2.25 -3.05 -16.16
N LEU A 397 2.28 -2.80 -14.85
CA LEU A 397 3.45 -3.10 -14.02
C LEU A 397 3.72 -4.61 -13.95
N PHE A 398 2.67 -5.41 -13.80
CA PHE A 398 2.76 -6.87 -13.86
C PHE A 398 3.24 -7.34 -15.23
N ARG A 399 2.70 -6.75 -16.29
CA ARG A 399 3.13 -7.05 -17.66
C ARG A 399 4.61 -6.74 -17.88
N TRP A 400 5.10 -5.63 -17.34
CA TRP A 400 6.51 -5.23 -17.44
C TRP A 400 7.43 -6.28 -16.82
N VAL A 401 7.11 -6.74 -15.61
CA VAL A 401 7.87 -7.80 -14.92
C VAL A 401 7.80 -9.10 -15.71
N ALA A 402 6.61 -9.51 -16.17
CA ALA A 402 6.40 -10.72 -16.96
C ALA A 402 7.11 -10.70 -18.33
N HIS A 403 7.45 -9.52 -18.85
CA HIS A 403 8.23 -9.36 -20.09
C HIS A 403 9.74 -9.28 -19.85
N GLY A 404 10.21 -9.57 -18.63
CA GLY A 404 11.62 -9.48 -18.26
C GLY A 404 12.12 -8.04 -18.21
N PHE A 405 11.31 -7.14 -17.64
CA PHE A 405 11.61 -5.72 -17.48
C PHE A 405 11.85 -4.98 -18.80
N LYS A 406 11.01 -5.29 -19.80
CA LYS A 406 11.10 -4.72 -21.15
C LYS A 406 9.70 -4.36 -21.68
N PRO A 407 9.61 -3.35 -22.56
CA PRO A 407 8.37 -3.11 -23.27
C PRO A 407 8.07 -4.30 -24.19
N ALA A 408 6.80 -4.57 -24.46
CA ALA A 408 6.39 -5.70 -25.31
C ALA A 408 7.10 -5.70 -26.69
N SER A 409 7.39 -4.53 -27.26
CA SER A 409 8.13 -4.40 -28.53
C SER A 409 9.59 -4.86 -28.47
N LYS A 410 10.19 -4.93 -27.27
CA LYS A 410 11.57 -5.38 -27.03
C LYS A 410 11.63 -6.68 -26.22
N ALA A 411 10.48 -7.19 -25.79
CA ALA A 411 10.38 -8.49 -25.15
C ALA A 411 10.70 -9.59 -26.18
N LYS A 412 11.31 -10.68 -25.71
CA LYS A 412 11.63 -11.81 -26.59
C LYS A 412 10.34 -12.45 -27.11
N LYS A 413 10.35 -12.84 -28.39
CA LYS A 413 9.16 -13.40 -29.06
C LYS A 413 8.65 -14.68 -28.38
N THR A 414 9.56 -15.51 -27.91
CA THR A 414 9.32 -16.74 -27.12
C THR A 414 8.52 -16.46 -25.85
N VAL A 415 8.93 -15.49 -25.04
CA VAL A 415 8.19 -15.05 -23.84
C VAL A 415 6.79 -14.54 -24.19
N LEU A 416 6.67 -13.72 -25.23
CA LEU A 416 5.38 -13.21 -25.69
C LEU A 416 4.46 -14.33 -26.18
N GLN A 417 5.02 -15.30 -26.91
CA GLN A 417 4.31 -16.46 -27.41
C GLN A 417 3.86 -17.36 -26.25
N TYR A 418 4.74 -17.62 -25.28
CA TYR A 418 4.42 -18.38 -24.07
C TYR A 418 3.23 -17.78 -23.32
N ILE A 419 3.25 -16.47 -23.05
CA ILE A 419 2.15 -15.75 -22.39
C ILE A 419 0.84 -15.88 -23.19
N GLN A 420 0.93 -15.89 -24.52
CA GLN A 420 -0.25 -16.02 -25.39
C GLN A 420 -0.81 -17.43 -25.39
N ASP A 421 0.06 -18.44 -25.46
CA ASP A 421 -0.31 -19.86 -25.53
C ASP A 421 -0.87 -20.36 -24.19
N HIS A 422 -0.36 -19.82 -23.08
CA HIS A 422 -0.77 -20.19 -21.72
C HIS A 422 -1.73 -19.16 -21.10
N HIS A 423 -2.51 -18.47 -21.95
CA HIS A 423 -3.49 -17.47 -21.50
C HIS A 423 -4.53 -18.06 -20.53
N GLU A 424 -5.05 -19.25 -20.82
CA GLU A 424 -6.05 -19.91 -19.99
C GLU A 424 -5.47 -20.32 -18.63
N GLU A 425 -4.24 -20.82 -18.60
CA GLU A 425 -3.53 -21.12 -17.35
C GLU A 425 -3.32 -19.88 -16.50
N ARG A 426 -2.98 -18.74 -17.12
CA ARG A 426 -2.86 -17.47 -16.41
C ARG A 426 -4.21 -17.00 -15.84
N CYS A 427 -5.29 -17.12 -16.59
CA CYS A 427 -6.64 -16.82 -16.10
C CYS A 427 -7.00 -17.74 -14.91
N GLN A 428 -6.69 -19.03 -15.00
CA GLN A 428 -6.94 -19.97 -13.90
C GLN A 428 -6.08 -19.65 -12.67
N HIS A 429 -4.81 -19.31 -12.87
CA HIS A 429 -3.93 -18.85 -11.80
C HIS A 429 -4.52 -17.60 -11.12
N ALA A 430 -4.94 -16.60 -11.88
CA ALA A 430 -5.59 -15.40 -11.37
C ALA A 430 -6.85 -15.71 -10.55
N LEU A 431 -7.69 -16.65 -11.00
CA LEU A 431 -8.87 -17.10 -10.25
C LEU A 431 -8.50 -17.77 -8.93
N ASN A 432 -7.43 -18.55 -8.92
CA ASN A 432 -6.94 -19.24 -7.72
C ASN A 432 -6.34 -18.27 -6.68
N LEU A 433 -6.01 -17.03 -7.07
CA LEU A 433 -5.56 -15.99 -6.15
C LEU A 433 -6.70 -15.37 -5.33
N PHE A 434 -7.96 -15.49 -5.76
CA PHE A 434 -9.08 -15.10 -4.91
C PHE A 434 -9.20 -16.10 -3.74
N SER A 435 -9.14 -15.57 -2.52
CA SER A 435 -9.37 -16.36 -1.31
C SER A 435 -10.84 -16.76 -1.19
N LYS A 436 -11.09 -17.91 -0.57
CA LYS A 436 -12.44 -18.35 -0.18
C LYS A 436 -12.62 -18.16 1.31
N VAL A 437 -13.82 -17.76 1.75
CA VAL A 437 -14.07 -17.43 3.17
C VAL A 437 -13.77 -18.60 4.11
N ASN A 438 -14.15 -19.81 3.71
CA ASN A 438 -13.90 -21.04 4.46
C ASN A 438 -12.43 -21.52 4.44
N GLU A 439 -11.58 -20.89 3.63
CA GLU A 439 -10.17 -21.22 3.47
C GLU A 439 -9.24 -20.11 3.97
N LEU A 440 -9.76 -18.95 4.39
CA LEU A 440 -8.96 -17.78 4.79
C LEU A 440 -7.89 -18.13 5.84
N SER A 441 -8.23 -18.90 6.87
CA SER A 441 -7.26 -19.31 7.89
C SER A 441 -6.12 -20.17 7.32
N LYS A 442 -6.39 -20.98 6.29
CA LYS A 442 -5.35 -21.75 5.59
C LYS A 442 -4.50 -20.86 4.70
N ASP A 443 -5.12 -19.94 3.97
CA ASP A 443 -4.43 -18.97 3.11
C ASP A 443 -3.50 -18.07 3.95
N HIS A 444 -3.89 -17.76 5.18
CA HIS A 444 -3.05 -17.07 6.16
C HIS A 444 -1.87 -17.92 6.65
N ALA A 445 -2.11 -19.19 6.99
CA ALA A 445 -1.07 -20.09 7.47
C ALA A 445 0.04 -20.37 6.43
N PHE A 446 -0.29 -20.29 5.13
CA PHE A 446 0.69 -20.43 4.05
C PHE A 446 1.85 -19.43 4.13
N TRP A 447 1.60 -18.21 4.64
CA TRP A 447 2.64 -17.21 4.88
C TRP A 447 3.61 -17.62 5.98
N ASP A 448 3.15 -18.38 6.97
CA ASP A 448 3.96 -18.77 8.14
C ASP A 448 4.90 -19.94 7.82
N GLN A 449 4.49 -20.85 6.93
CA GLN A 449 5.22 -22.07 6.59
C GLN A 449 6.38 -21.86 5.61
N ASN A 450 6.31 -20.86 4.73
CA ASN A 450 7.35 -20.55 3.73
C ASN A 450 8.30 -19.43 4.18
N ARG A 451 8.41 -19.19 5.50
CA ARG A 451 9.43 -18.33 6.08
C ARG A 451 10.81 -18.82 5.58
N PRO A 452 11.63 -18.00 4.91
CA PRO A 452 13.05 -18.30 4.84
C PRO A 452 13.50 -18.44 6.29
N ARG A 453 13.96 -19.63 6.70
CA ARG A 453 14.70 -19.74 7.97
C ARG A 453 15.76 -18.66 7.85
N ARG A 454 15.67 -17.61 8.66
CA ARG A 454 16.86 -16.79 8.90
C ARG A 454 17.85 -17.82 9.41
N GLU A 455 18.86 -18.13 8.62
CA GLU A 455 20.11 -18.61 9.20
C GLU A 455 20.34 -17.69 10.38
N SER A 456 20.38 -18.31 11.56
CA SER A 456 20.46 -17.64 12.84
C SER A 456 21.27 -16.36 12.68
N GLU A 457 20.68 -15.22 13.04
CA GLU A 457 21.44 -14.03 13.39
C GLU A 457 22.26 -14.38 14.64
N THR A 458 23.28 -15.23 14.49
CA THR A 458 24.54 -15.13 15.20
C THR A 458 25.25 -13.93 14.60
N VAL A 459 24.66 -12.74 14.76
CA VAL A 459 25.48 -11.54 14.88
C VAL A 459 26.23 -11.79 16.18
N SER A 460 27.50 -12.14 16.06
CA SER A 460 28.34 -12.31 17.23
C SER A 460 28.19 -11.06 18.10
N VAL A 461 27.94 -11.26 19.40
CA VAL A 461 27.76 -10.18 20.38
C VAL A 461 28.89 -9.14 20.29
N LEU A 462 30.07 -9.53 19.78
CA LEU A 462 31.22 -8.68 19.48
C LEU A 462 30.94 -7.51 18.52
N ASP A 463 30.09 -7.65 17.51
CA ASP A 463 29.84 -6.56 16.54
C ASP A 463 28.97 -5.43 17.12
N SER A 464 28.05 -5.78 18.03
CA SER A 464 27.29 -4.78 18.79
C SER A 464 28.16 -4.04 19.81
N THR A 465 29.15 -4.71 20.41
CA THR A 465 30.09 -4.09 21.34
C THR A 465 31.03 -3.13 20.61
N LEU A 466 31.46 -3.46 19.38
CA LEU A 466 32.30 -2.58 18.55
C LEU A 466 31.54 -1.32 18.09
N ALA A 467 30.27 -1.45 17.69
CA ALA A 467 29.45 -0.31 17.29
C ALA A 467 29.21 0.67 18.44
N THR A 468 29.05 0.15 19.67
CA THR A 468 28.93 0.96 20.89
C THR A 468 30.28 1.59 21.28
N PHE A 469 31.40 0.88 21.16
CA PHE A 469 32.74 1.45 21.41
C PHE A 469 33.08 2.59 20.44
N VAL A 470 32.72 2.47 19.16
CA VAL A 470 32.96 3.51 18.15
C VAL A 470 32.06 4.74 18.36
N MET A 471 30.85 4.58 18.93
CA MET A 471 30.02 5.70 19.32
C MET A 471 30.50 6.36 20.63
N VAL A 472 30.91 5.58 21.63
CA VAL A 472 31.43 6.14 22.90
C VAL A 472 32.74 6.92 22.67
N ASP A 473 33.62 6.44 21.80
CA ASP A 473 34.88 7.13 21.47
C ASP A 473 34.64 8.45 20.72
N ARG A 474 33.66 8.49 19.80
CA ARG A 474 33.29 9.69 19.02
C ARG A 474 32.54 10.77 19.81
N PHE A 475 31.90 10.41 20.93
CA PHE A 475 31.12 11.34 21.76
C PHE A 475 31.75 11.60 23.12
N SER A 476 32.94 11.05 23.38
CA SER A 476 33.72 11.25 24.62
C SER A 476 34.01 12.72 24.95
N HIS A 477 34.05 13.59 23.94
CA HIS A 477 34.26 15.04 24.08
C HIS A 477 32.99 15.84 24.45
N LEU A 478 31.82 15.19 24.45
CA LEU A 478 30.52 15.83 24.73
C LEU A 478 29.94 15.43 26.09
N LEU A 479 30.63 14.55 26.82
CA LEU A 479 30.29 14.23 28.21
C LEU A 479 30.98 15.24 29.15
N PRO A 480 30.27 15.79 30.14
CA PRO A 480 30.91 16.62 31.16
C PRO A 480 31.94 15.77 31.93
N HIS A 481 33.16 16.27 32.05
CA HIS A 481 34.19 15.61 32.87
C HIS A 481 33.67 15.39 34.29
N PRO A 482 33.83 14.19 34.87
CA PRO A 482 33.46 13.94 36.26
C PRO A 482 34.34 14.80 37.18
N PRO A 483 33.85 15.20 38.37
CA PRO A 483 34.68 15.91 39.33
C PRO A 483 35.88 15.04 39.70
N VAL A 484 37.03 15.71 39.81
CA VAL A 484 38.32 15.15 40.19
C VAL A 484 38.15 14.43 41.54
N GLN A 485 38.28 13.09 41.52
CA GLN A 485 38.22 12.10 42.62
C GLN A 485 37.08 11.06 42.54
N SER A 486 36.88 10.45 41.37
CA SER A 486 36.24 9.12 41.29
C SER A 486 37.30 8.07 40.99
N SER A 487 37.28 6.94 41.71
CA SER A 487 38.24 5.87 41.47
C SER A 487 37.86 5.13 40.18
N GLN A 488 38.83 4.53 39.47
CA GLN A 488 38.58 3.72 38.27
C GLN A 488 37.50 2.64 38.52
N ARG A 489 37.41 2.17 39.77
CA ARG A 489 36.43 1.19 40.23
C ARG A 489 34.99 1.71 40.20
N ASP A 490 34.78 3.00 40.44
CA ASP A 490 33.45 3.64 40.43
C ASP A 490 32.95 3.84 38.99
N ILE A 491 33.88 4.12 38.07
CA ILE A 491 33.62 4.21 36.63
C ILE A 491 33.22 2.82 36.10
N ASP A 492 33.99 1.78 36.44
CA ASP A 492 33.71 0.41 36.01
C ASP A 492 32.39 -0.12 36.59
N HIS A 493 32.02 0.29 37.81
CA HIS A 493 30.74 -0.06 38.44
C HIS A 493 29.54 0.56 37.70
N CYS A 494 29.63 1.83 37.30
CA CYS A 494 28.60 2.49 36.50
C CYS A 494 28.41 1.83 35.13
N TYR A 495 29.49 1.43 34.45
CA TYR A 495 29.40 0.71 33.18
C TYR A 495 28.78 -0.69 33.34
N THR A 496 29.04 -1.36 34.47
CA THR A 496 28.45 -2.67 34.78
C THR A 496 26.95 -2.56 35.03
N LEU A 497 26.50 -1.54 35.77
CA LEU A 497 25.08 -1.29 36.02
C LEU A 497 24.29 -0.96 34.74
N ILE A 498 24.90 -0.21 33.80
CA ILE A 498 24.29 0.06 32.49
C ILE A 498 24.20 -1.22 31.65
N ALA A 499 25.23 -2.06 31.68
CA ALA A 499 25.24 -3.34 30.96
C ALA A 499 24.22 -4.34 31.53
N ASP A 500 24.04 -4.38 32.85
CA ASP A 500 23.11 -5.28 33.51
C ASP A 500 21.64 -4.85 33.32
N SER A 501 21.35 -3.55 33.33
CA SER A 501 20.02 -3.00 32.97
C SER A 501 19.58 -3.39 31.55
N TYR A 502 20.54 -3.49 30.62
CA TYR A 502 20.31 -3.98 29.25
C TYR A 502 20.17 -5.50 29.15
N ARG A 503 20.72 -6.29 30.09
CA ARG A 503 20.55 -7.75 30.11
C ARG A 503 19.19 -8.17 30.65
N THR A 504 18.67 -7.50 31.68
CA THR A 504 17.34 -7.80 32.25
C THR A 504 16.19 -7.47 31.30
N THR A 505 16.37 -6.53 30.37
CA THR A 505 15.38 -6.23 29.33
C THR A 505 15.35 -7.25 28.18
N CYS A 506 16.39 -8.10 28.05
CA CYS A 506 16.52 -9.06 26.95
C CYS A 506 16.10 -10.50 27.30
N HIS A 507 15.76 -10.81 28.56
CA HIS A 507 15.37 -12.17 29.01
C HIS A 507 13.95 -12.23 29.59
N TYR A 508 12.95 -11.82 28.80
CA TYR A 508 11.56 -12.19 29.08
C TYR A 508 10.94 -12.87 27.84
N SER A 509 11.20 -14.17 27.69
CA SER A 509 10.43 -15.09 26.85
C SER A 509 10.93 -16.52 27.04
N ASP A 510 10.33 -17.23 27.99
CA ASP A 510 9.93 -18.64 27.92
C ASP A 510 9.76 -19.19 29.35
N ASP A 511 8.53 -19.22 29.87
CA ASP A 511 8.00 -20.47 30.45
C ASP A 511 6.46 -20.45 30.60
N ARG A 512 5.87 -21.64 30.53
CA ARG A 512 4.43 -21.90 30.43
C ARG A 512 3.74 -22.03 31.81
N SER A 513 2.51 -21.52 31.87
CA SER A 513 1.35 -21.97 32.68
C SER A 513 1.19 -21.49 34.15
N PRO A 514 -0.05 -21.43 34.70
CA PRO A 514 -0.49 -20.34 35.59
C PRO A 514 -0.82 -20.76 37.04
N GLN A 515 -0.63 -19.87 38.01
CA GLN A 515 -1.39 -19.80 39.28
C GLN A 515 -1.36 -18.36 39.87
N PRO A 516 -2.39 -17.92 40.63
CA PRO A 516 -2.57 -16.53 41.05
C PRO A 516 -2.09 -16.27 42.48
N VAL A 517 -1.47 -15.12 42.74
CA VAL A 517 -1.31 -14.58 44.11
C VAL A 517 -1.47 -13.06 44.10
N GLY A 518 -2.27 -12.55 45.03
CA GLY A 518 -2.68 -11.16 45.22
C GLY A 518 -1.63 -10.22 45.84
N PRO A 519 -2.05 -9.07 46.40
CA PRO A 519 -1.39 -7.79 46.15
C PRO A 519 -0.39 -7.32 47.23
N GLY A 520 0.70 -6.68 46.80
CA GLY A 520 1.61 -5.86 47.62
C GLY A 520 2.43 -4.96 46.67
N ARG A 521 2.08 -3.67 46.57
CA ARG A 521 2.70 -2.49 47.21
C ARG A 521 4.16 -2.21 46.81
N ASP A 522 4.29 -1.05 46.14
CA ASP A 522 5.34 -0.02 46.21
C ASP A 522 6.80 -0.45 46.31
N LEU A 523 7.59 -0.10 45.28
CA LEU A 523 9.00 0.29 45.36
C LEU A 523 9.48 0.71 43.95
N PHE A 524 9.18 1.94 43.51
CA PHE A 524 9.89 2.65 42.42
C PHE A 524 9.59 4.15 42.51
N GLU A 525 9.92 4.75 43.64
CA GLU A 525 10.30 6.16 43.72
C GLU A 525 11.76 6.21 44.21
N GLU A 526 12.47 7.23 43.77
CA GLU A 526 13.89 7.53 43.97
C GLU A 526 14.85 7.04 42.88
N PHE A 527 15.70 8.01 42.49
CA PHE A 527 16.88 7.97 41.63
C PHE A 527 16.74 8.58 40.21
N PHE A 528 17.19 9.84 40.16
CA PHE A 528 17.72 10.66 39.04
C PHE A 528 16.83 11.70 38.35
N VAL A 529 16.88 12.91 38.92
CA VAL A 529 16.81 14.22 38.23
C VAL A 529 18.20 14.87 38.34
N PRO A 530 18.82 15.41 37.27
CA PRO A 530 19.87 16.40 37.43
C PRO A 530 19.35 17.82 37.13
N ALA A 531 19.63 18.70 38.09
CA ALA A 531 19.34 20.12 38.10
C ALA A 531 20.17 20.92 37.09
N PHE A 532 19.55 21.94 36.48
CA PHE A 532 20.23 23.19 36.12
C PHE A 532 19.32 24.35 36.56
N ALA A 533 19.74 25.03 37.63
CA ALA A 533 19.18 26.29 38.07
C ALA A 533 20.06 27.42 37.52
N VAL A 534 19.46 28.38 36.82
CA VAL A 534 20.04 29.71 36.57
C VAL A 534 19.10 30.73 37.21
N HIS A 535 19.64 31.41 38.23
CA HIS A 535 19.23 32.66 38.87
C HIS A 535 17.85 33.27 38.56
N HIS A 536 17.02 33.36 39.61
CA HIS A 536 16.01 34.42 39.80
C HIS A 536 16.67 35.74 40.26
N PRO A 537 15.95 36.87 40.13
CA PRO A 537 15.39 37.45 41.36
C PRO A 537 13.95 38.00 41.26
N MET A 538 13.25 37.90 42.41
CA MET A 538 12.15 38.75 42.94
C MET A 538 10.75 38.58 42.29
N SER A 539 9.81 37.90 42.96
CA SER A 539 8.77 38.42 43.91
C SER A 539 7.70 39.24 43.15
N ASP A 540 6.41 38.89 43.11
CA ASP A 540 5.50 38.75 44.24
C ASP A 540 4.18 38.06 43.83
N SER A 541 3.74 37.12 44.67
CA SER A 541 2.38 36.91 45.21
C SER A 541 1.10 36.97 44.35
N LEU A 542 0.26 35.94 44.59
CA LEU A 542 -1.22 35.88 44.63
C LEU A 542 -1.99 35.30 43.43
N ILE A 543 -2.43 34.04 43.64
CA ILE A 543 -3.71 33.48 43.17
C ILE A 543 -4.80 33.97 44.16
N PRO A 544 -6.03 34.31 43.72
CA PRO A 544 -7.13 33.33 43.82
C PRO A 544 -8.06 33.27 42.58
N GLN A 545 -8.73 32.11 42.50
CA GLN A 545 -9.75 31.66 41.55
C GLN A 545 -11.14 32.35 41.76
N PRO A 546 -12.29 31.80 41.29
CA PRO A 546 -13.04 32.20 40.10
C PRO A 546 -14.42 32.81 40.44
N GLY A 547 -15.03 33.55 39.51
CA GLY A 547 -16.32 34.23 39.73
C GLY A 547 -17.34 33.96 38.64
N VAL A 548 -18.34 33.15 38.98
CA VAL A 548 -19.65 33.04 38.32
C VAL A 548 -20.41 34.36 38.48
N TYR A 549 -21.11 34.85 37.45
CA TYR A 549 -22.43 35.50 37.53
C TYR A 549 -22.99 35.71 36.12
N GLY A 550 -24.18 35.18 35.86
CA GLY A 550 -25.00 35.52 34.69
C GLY A 550 -25.81 36.79 34.95
N VAL A 551 -26.21 37.47 33.87
CA VAL A 551 -27.33 38.41 33.84
C VAL A 551 -27.93 38.39 32.41
N GLU A 552 -29.24 38.16 32.35
CA GLU A 552 -30.12 38.30 31.19
C GLU A 552 -30.23 39.77 30.74
N HIS A 553 -30.47 40.04 29.45
CA HIS A 553 -31.49 41.01 29.01
C HIS A 553 -31.75 40.93 27.49
N THR A 554 -32.91 40.38 27.16
CA THR A 554 -33.92 40.81 26.17
C THR A 554 -33.60 41.77 25.01
N VAL A 555 -33.91 41.26 23.80
CA VAL A 555 -34.77 41.82 22.70
C VAL A 555 -34.37 43.12 22.00
N ASN A 556 -34.07 43.04 20.70
CA ASN A 556 -34.84 43.76 19.67
C ASN A 556 -34.61 43.22 18.24
N VAL A 557 -35.64 43.42 17.43
CA VAL A 557 -36.01 42.74 16.18
C VAL A 557 -35.96 43.73 15.01
N ASP A 558 -35.54 43.22 13.84
CA ASP A 558 -35.78 43.67 12.43
C ASP A 558 -35.18 44.98 11.87
N PRO A 559 -35.13 45.18 10.52
CA PRO A 559 -35.39 44.24 9.40
C PRO A 559 -34.31 44.22 8.27
N GLU A 560 -34.49 43.26 7.35
CA GLU A 560 -33.85 43.14 6.02
C GLU A 560 -33.98 44.40 5.12
N PRO A 561 -33.18 44.45 4.03
CA PRO A 561 -33.66 44.98 2.76
C PRO A 561 -33.60 43.95 1.62
N SER A 562 -34.78 43.71 1.06
CA SER A 562 -35.05 43.09 -0.23
C SER A 562 -34.38 43.82 -1.40
N TRP A 563 -33.76 43.08 -2.34
CA TRP A 563 -33.65 43.52 -3.73
C TRP A 563 -33.90 42.37 -4.70
N VAL A 564 -35.00 42.53 -5.44
CA VAL A 564 -35.40 41.80 -6.64
C VAL A 564 -34.59 42.35 -7.81
N SER A 565 -34.04 41.49 -8.67
CA SER A 565 -33.80 41.76 -10.09
C SER A 565 -33.66 40.44 -10.86
N ALA A 566 -34.40 40.37 -11.95
CA ALA A 566 -34.67 39.23 -12.83
C ALA A 566 -33.56 39.07 -13.92
N PRO A 567 -33.68 38.10 -14.86
CA PRO A 567 -32.57 37.35 -15.46
C PRO A 567 -32.01 37.95 -16.76
N THR A 568 -30.84 37.45 -17.17
CA THR A 568 -30.32 37.57 -18.54
C THR A 568 -30.03 36.21 -19.14
N ASP A 569 -30.69 35.97 -20.28
CA ASP A 569 -30.33 34.97 -21.28
C ASP A 569 -28.93 35.25 -21.87
N ILE A 570 -28.16 34.18 -22.12
CA ILE A 570 -27.40 33.81 -23.35
C ILE A 570 -26.73 32.45 -23.11
#